data_AF-A0A8H7ZX25-F1
#
_entry.id   AF-A0A8H7ZX25-F1
#
_cell.length_a   1.000
_cell.length_b   1.000
_cell.length_c   1.000
_cell.angle_alpha   90.00
_cell.angle_beta   90.00
_cell.angle_gamma   90.00
#
_symmetry.space_group_name_H-M   'P 1'
#
loop_
_entity.id
_entity.type
_entity.pdbx_description
1 polymer ?
#
loop_
_entity_poly.entity_id
_entity_poly.type
_entity_poly.pdbx_seq_one_letter_code
_entity_poly.pdbx_strand_id
1 'polypeptide(L)'
;MCCSGAKWKKETVHDHKFDFVDVNDFVERSCVTRLKHSFIFLLVLKSTLVYFADLYTVTSLFVFSDRWRASGVEPAIPYQASRIIYSFCISASLLLLAWDALNALQIIRSGDIGLAFTSPFAYKCYVLRSYPHYCFFSHISDSKKATDELAFFVFFTLKGWKRMMFAEAPRQMVAGLTLHAFLTEQTFNLQHPLDIIRNKPPQYTSFLIMLFTFVVFLFSALLTLFAVVVYVPLLCRIQGNLKEYCCHKIDKRIGEILRKRSRRRFARAVKKQMIEALREAAPGSDTHDPAGPPKPTLPNVSIEEVCVYDEPIFADAGRAVGMQAECDSFGKYCGRFPAQRF
;
A
#
# COMPACT_ATOMS: atom_id res chain seq x y z
N MET A 1 -24.58 -23.54 3.94
CA MET A 1 -24.15 -23.56 2.52
C MET A 1 -23.64 -22.17 2.13
N CYS A 2 -22.38 -21.81 2.43
CA CYS A 2 -21.83 -20.46 2.17
C CYS A 2 -20.51 -20.46 1.37
N CYS A 3 -20.11 -21.61 0.80
CA CYS A 3 -18.80 -21.78 0.18
C CYS A 3 -18.89 -22.26 -1.28
N SER A 4 -19.95 -21.89 -2.01
CA SER A 4 -19.95 -22.08 -3.47
C SER A 4 -19.22 -20.90 -4.10
N GLY A 5 -18.01 -21.15 -4.60
CA GLY A 5 -17.13 -20.13 -5.16
C GLY A 5 -17.71 -19.53 -6.44
N ALA A 6 -18.50 -18.47 -6.29
CA ALA A 6 -18.92 -17.63 -7.42
C ALA A 6 -17.66 -17.00 -8.05
N LYS A 7 -17.29 -17.48 -9.24
CA LYS A 7 -16.21 -16.88 -10.04
C LYS A 7 -16.68 -15.52 -10.53
N TRP A 8 -15.84 -14.50 -10.36
CA TRP A 8 -16.12 -13.18 -10.93
C TRP A 8 -16.24 -13.31 -12.45
N LYS A 9 -17.27 -12.67 -13.04
CA LYS A 9 -17.37 -12.51 -14.49
C LYS A 9 -16.13 -11.71 -14.92
N LYS A 10 -15.30 -12.30 -15.78
CA LYS A 10 -14.11 -11.61 -16.33
C LYS A 10 -14.58 -10.50 -17.25
N GLU A 11 -14.80 -9.31 -16.70
CA GLU A 11 -14.81 -8.09 -17.50
C GLU A 11 -13.35 -7.79 -17.88
N THR A 12 -13.12 -7.45 -19.15
CA THR A 12 -11.81 -6.99 -19.63
C THR A 12 -11.53 -5.63 -19.03
N VAL A 13 -10.88 -5.63 -17.85
CA VAL A 13 -10.37 -4.39 -17.25
C VAL A 13 -9.10 -4.02 -17.99
N HIS A 14 -9.08 -2.84 -18.61
CA HIS A 14 -7.89 -2.34 -19.28
C HIS A 14 -6.76 -2.13 -18.26
N ASP A 15 -5.57 -2.64 -18.57
CA ASP A 15 -4.38 -2.41 -17.74
C ASP A 15 -4.10 -0.91 -17.61
N HIS A 16 -4.17 -0.42 -16.38
CA HIS A 16 -3.95 0.99 -16.06
C HIS A 16 -2.47 1.21 -15.74
N LYS A 17 -1.70 1.72 -16.71
CA LYS A 17 -0.29 2.11 -16.53
C LYS A 17 -0.13 3.59 -16.19
N PHE A 18 0.87 3.91 -15.38
CA PHE A 18 1.26 5.28 -15.05
C PHE A 18 1.69 6.09 -16.29
N ASP A 19 2.18 5.44 -17.34
CA ASP A 19 2.65 6.11 -18.56
C ASP A 19 1.54 6.88 -19.29
N PHE A 20 0.27 6.50 -19.10
CA PHE A 20 -0.89 7.11 -19.78
C PHE A 20 -1.66 8.10 -18.88
N VAL A 21 -1.20 8.33 -17.65
CA VAL A 21 -1.93 9.11 -16.65
C VAL A 21 -1.04 10.20 -16.08
N ASP A 22 -1.43 11.45 -16.27
CA ASP A 22 -0.81 12.55 -15.53
C ASP A 22 -1.34 12.58 -14.09
N VAL A 23 -0.46 12.24 -13.15
CA VAL A 23 -0.76 12.19 -11.71
C VAL A 23 -0.91 13.60 -11.12
N ASN A 24 -0.33 14.63 -11.76
CA ASN A 24 -0.43 16.02 -11.29
C ASN A 24 -1.86 16.56 -11.35
N ASP A 25 -2.68 16.01 -12.25
CA ASP A 25 -4.09 16.33 -12.32
C ASP A 25 -4.80 16.09 -10.98
N PHE A 26 -4.31 15.16 -10.15
CA PHE A 26 -4.95 14.71 -8.90
C PHE A 26 -4.52 15.48 -7.66
N VAL A 27 -3.68 16.51 -7.78
CA VAL A 27 -3.15 17.24 -6.62
C VAL A 27 -4.27 18.02 -5.91
N GLU A 28 -4.45 17.73 -4.62
CA GLU A 28 -5.33 18.48 -3.73
C GLU A 28 -4.51 19.36 -2.76
N ARG A 29 -5.00 20.57 -2.48
CA ARG A 29 -4.34 21.53 -1.57
C ARG A 29 -4.91 21.54 -0.15
N SER A 30 -5.72 20.55 0.22
CA SER A 30 -6.36 20.52 1.54
C SER A 30 -5.33 20.30 2.66
N CYS A 31 -5.53 20.95 3.81
CA CYS A 31 -4.66 20.79 4.98
C CYS A 31 -4.71 19.35 5.51
N VAL A 32 -5.90 18.73 5.52
CA VAL A 32 -6.10 17.35 5.96
C VAL A 32 -5.34 16.36 5.07
N THR A 33 -5.37 16.53 3.75
CA THR A 33 -4.62 15.67 2.80
C THR A 33 -3.11 15.79 3.05
N ARG A 34 -2.60 17.00 3.32
CA ARG A 34 -1.19 17.20 3.68
C ARG A 34 -0.81 16.56 5.02
N LEU A 35 -1.68 16.67 6.02
CA LEU A 35 -1.44 16.04 7.33
C LEU A 35 -1.43 14.52 7.20
N LYS A 36 -2.37 13.93 6.45
CA LYS A 36 -2.39 12.48 6.18
C LYS A 36 -1.17 12.02 5.38
N HIS A 37 -0.68 12.84 4.43
CA HIS A 37 0.58 12.56 3.72
C HIS A 37 1.77 12.55 4.68
N SER A 38 1.89 13.56 5.55
CA SER A 38 2.94 13.63 6.58
C SER A 38 2.88 12.43 7.54
N PHE A 39 1.68 11.96 7.89
CA PHE A 39 1.51 10.78 8.73
C PHE A 39 2.12 9.50 8.11
N ILE A 40 2.13 9.36 6.78
CA ILE A 40 2.80 8.22 6.12
C ILE A 40 4.31 8.26 6.34
N PHE A 41 4.93 9.44 6.36
CA PHE A 41 6.34 9.56 6.75
C PHE A 41 6.58 9.10 8.18
N LEU A 42 5.68 9.43 9.12
CA LEU A 42 5.77 8.94 10.50
C LEU A 42 5.63 7.42 10.58
N LEU A 43 4.74 6.80 9.78
CA LEU A 43 4.62 5.34 9.72
C LEU A 43 5.88 4.66 9.18
N VAL A 44 6.54 5.28 8.19
CA VAL A 44 7.81 4.79 7.63
C VAL A 44 8.94 5.00 8.64
N LEU A 45 9.02 6.18 9.25
CA LEU A 45 9.98 6.50 10.31
C LEU A 45 9.86 5.52 11.48
N LYS A 46 8.63 5.21 11.93
CA LYS A 46 8.37 4.19 12.96
C LYS A 46 8.97 2.84 12.55
N SER A 47 8.78 2.42 11.29
CA SER A 47 9.34 1.16 10.78
C SER A 47 10.87 1.17 10.79
N THR A 48 11.48 2.29 10.41
CA THR A 48 12.94 2.48 10.43
C THR A 48 13.49 2.49 11.85
N LEU A 49 12.79 3.12 12.81
CA LEU A 49 13.18 3.14 14.22
C LEU A 49 13.16 1.75 14.85
N VAL A 50 12.16 0.92 14.53
CA VAL A 50 12.14 -0.48 14.97
C VAL A 50 13.35 -1.24 14.42
N TYR A 51 13.74 -0.97 13.17
CA TYR A 51 14.93 -1.60 12.59
C TYR A 51 16.24 -1.14 13.28
N PHE A 52 16.36 0.14 13.64
CA PHE A 52 17.49 0.62 14.45
C PHE A 52 17.51 -0.01 15.86
N ALA A 53 16.35 -0.17 16.49
CA ALA A 53 16.23 -0.87 17.77
C ALA A 53 16.67 -2.34 17.67
N ASP A 54 16.36 -3.00 16.56
CA ASP A 54 16.78 -4.38 16.29
C ASP A 54 18.31 -4.47 16.15
N LEU A 55 18.92 -3.54 15.41
CA LEU A 55 20.39 -3.44 15.27
C LEU A 55 21.07 -3.19 16.62
N TYR A 56 20.51 -2.29 17.44
CA TYR A 56 21.01 -2.03 18.79
C TYR A 56 20.96 -3.29 19.64
N THR A 57 19.85 -4.02 19.61
CA THR A 57 19.66 -5.24 20.41
C THR A 57 20.69 -6.30 20.03
N VAL A 58 20.91 -6.55 18.74
CA VAL A 58 21.95 -7.50 18.28
C VAL A 58 23.36 -7.04 18.65
N THR A 59 23.65 -5.76 18.48
CA THR A 59 24.97 -5.20 18.82
C THR A 59 25.20 -5.35 20.33
N SER A 60 24.19 -5.10 21.14
CA SER A 60 24.27 -5.24 22.59
C SER A 60 24.49 -6.69 23.03
N LEU A 61 23.83 -7.64 22.38
CA LEU A 61 24.00 -9.06 22.66
C LEU A 61 25.37 -9.59 22.22
N PHE A 62 25.92 -9.10 21.11
CA PHE A 62 27.18 -9.61 20.54
C PHE A 62 28.42 -8.93 21.11
N VAL A 63 28.41 -7.60 21.25
CA VAL A 63 29.58 -6.79 21.66
C VAL A 63 29.66 -6.64 23.18
N PHE A 64 28.51 -6.56 23.86
CA PHE A 64 28.46 -6.32 25.30
C PHE A 64 28.14 -7.59 26.10
N SER A 65 28.55 -8.77 25.64
CA SER A 65 28.31 -10.06 26.32
C SER A 65 28.67 -10.02 27.82
N ASP A 66 29.77 -9.35 28.16
CA ASP A 66 30.27 -9.28 29.53
C ASP A 66 29.64 -8.13 30.34
N ARG A 67 29.24 -7.02 29.68
CA ARG A 67 28.52 -5.91 30.35
C ARG A 67 27.04 -6.21 30.56
N TRP A 68 26.44 -7.02 29.70
CA TRP A 68 25.09 -7.55 29.89
C TRP A 68 25.07 -8.52 31.09
N ARG A 69 26.07 -9.41 31.22
CA ARG A 69 26.27 -10.22 32.44
C ARG A 69 26.52 -9.37 33.69
N ALA A 70 27.35 -8.32 33.58
CA ALA A 70 27.67 -7.43 34.69
C ALA A 70 26.55 -6.46 35.08
N SER A 71 25.46 -6.39 34.30
CA SER A 71 24.34 -5.48 34.57
C SER A 71 23.40 -5.98 35.68
N GLY A 72 23.62 -7.18 36.22
CA GLY A 72 22.87 -7.71 37.36
C GLY A 72 21.40 -8.00 37.09
N VAL A 73 21.00 -8.03 35.82
CA VAL A 73 19.65 -8.40 35.39
C VAL A 73 19.71 -9.89 35.10
N GLU A 74 19.21 -10.73 36.00
CA GLU A 74 19.05 -12.14 35.70
C GLU A 74 18.05 -12.27 34.54
N PRO A 75 18.48 -12.76 33.36
CA PRO A 75 17.56 -12.91 32.27
C PRO A 75 16.65 -14.10 32.58
N ALA A 76 15.32 -13.91 32.46
CA ALA A 76 14.34 -15.00 32.58
C ALA A 76 14.58 -16.16 31.58
N ILE A 77 15.47 -15.97 30.60
CA ILE A 77 15.89 -16.95 29.59
C ILE A 77 17.43 -16.99 29.56
N PRO A 78 18.07 -18.18 29.53
CA PRO A 78 19.53 -18.28 29.48
C PRO A 78 20.11 -17.52 28.27
N TYR A 79 21.18 -16.78 28.52
CA TYR A 79 21.83 -15.88 27.55
C TYR A 79 22.18 -16.54 26.20
N GLN A 80 22.52 -17.83 26.20
CA GLN A 80 22.81 -18.57 24.96
C GLN A 80 21.56 -18.74 24.08
N ALA A 81 20.41 -19.04 24.70
CA ALA A 81 19.16 -19.21 23.97
C ALA A 81 18.67 -17.88 23.40
N SER A 82 18.73 -16.79 24.18
CA SER A 82 18.32 -15.47 23.68
C SER A 82 19.15 -15.02 22.49
N ARG A 83 20.48 -15.20 22.52
CA ARG A 83 21.36 -14.86 21.38
C ARG A 83 20.96 -15.58 20.09
N ILE A 84 20.68 -16.88 20.15
CA ILE A 84 20.28 -17.67 18.99
C ILE A 84 18.91 -17.22 18.47
N ILE A 85 17.93 -17.05 19.37
CA ILE A 85 16.58 -16.62 19.03
C ILE A 85 16.61 -15.24 18.36
N TYR A 86 17.26 -14.25 18.97
CA TYR A 86 17.36 -12.89 18.41
C TYR A 86 18.07 -12.88 17.05
N SER A 87 19.18 -13.61 16.91
CA SER A 87 19.92 -13.68 15.65
C SER A 87 19.08 -14.31 14.52
N PHE A 88 18.42 -15.44 14.79
CA PHE A 88 17.54 -16.10 13.82
C PHE A 88 16.34 -15.21 13.43
N CYS A 89 15.67 -14.59 14.41
CA CYS A 89 14.51 -13.73 14.14
C CYS A 89 14.89 -12.47 13.34
N ILE A 90 16.03 -11.84 13.66
CA ILE A 90 16.50 -10.63 12.96
C ILE A 90 16.92 -10.96 11.53
N SER A 91 17.65 -12.05 11.32
CA SER A 91 18.00 -12.51 9.97
C SER A 91 16.76 -12.88 9.14
N ALA A 92 15.80 -13.60 9.70
CA ALA A 92 14.52 -13.87 9.04
C ALA A 92 13.74 -12.59 8.71
N SER A 93 13.72 -11.60 9.62
CA SER A 93 13.12 -10.28 9.39
C SER A 93 13.74 -9.58 8.19
N LEU A 94 15.07 -9.59 8.10
CA LEU A 94 15.83 -8.98 7.02
C LEU A 94 15.59 -9.66 5.68
N LEU A 95 15.58 -10.99 5.65
CA LEU A 95 15.30 -11.75 4.45
C LEU A 95 13.88 -11.50 3.92
N LEU A 96 12.87 -11.49 4.81
CA LEU A 96 11.49 -11.18 4.45
C LEU A 96 11.35 -9.74 3.95
N LEU A 97 12.01 -8.78 4.60
CA LEU A 97 12.01 -7.38 4.18
C LEU A 97 12.68 -7.20 2.81
N ALA A 98 13.83 -7.84 2.59
CA ALA A 98 14.54 -7.79 1.31
C ALA A 98 13.69 -8.43 0.20
N TRP A 99 13.06 -9.56 0.46
CA TRP A 99 12.16 -10.22 -0.49
C TRP A 99 10.99 -9.32 -0.89
N ASP A 100 10.32 -8.69 0.08
CA ASP A 100 9.22 -7.76 -0.19
C ASP A 100 9.70 -6.51 -0.95
N ALA A 101 10.90 -5.99 -0.64
CA ALA A 101 11.49 -4.88 -1.35
C ALA A 101 11.80 -5.23 -2.82
N LEU A 102 12.39 -6.39 -3.08
CA LEU A 102 12.68 -6.85 -4.45
C LEU A 102 11.40 -7.02 -5.28
N ASN A 103 10.37 -7.65 -4.72
CA ASN A 103 9.08 -7.78 -5.40
C ASN A 103 8.44 -6.40 -5.65
N ALA A 104 8.54 -5.48 -4.71
CA ALA A 104 8.01 -4.13 -4.90
C ALA A 104 8.76 -3.35 -5.97
N LEU A 105 10.09 -3.52 -6.08
CA LEU A 105 10.87 -2.92 -7.17
C LEU A 105 10.45 -3.47 -8.53
N GLN A 106 10.14 -4.77 -8.62
CA GLN A 106 9.59 -5.36 -9.85
C GLN A 106 8.23 -4.74 -10.21
N ILE A 107 7.35 -4.53 -9.24
CA ILE A 107 6.05 -3.87 -9.43
C ILE A 107 6.21 -2.40 -9.87
N ILE A 108 7.17 -1.66 -9.28
CA ILE A 108 7.43 -0.27 -9.67
C ILE A 108 7.92 -0.21 -11.13
N ARG A 109 8.74 -1.19 -11.55
CA ARG A 109 9.21 -1.30 -12.93
C ARG A 109 8.11 -1.66 -13.93
N SER A 110 7.06 -2.37 -13.50
CA SER A 110 5.94 -2.70 -14.40
C SER A 110 5.04 -1.51 -14.72
N GLY A 111 5.09 -0.45 -13.90
CA GLY A 111 4.33 0.78 -14.10
C GLY A 111 2.80 0.60 -13.93
N ASP A 112 2.36 -0.52 -13.38
CA ASP A 112 0.95 -0.85 -13.19
C ASP A 112 0.40 -0.18 -11.92
N ILE A 113 -0.69 0.57 -12.07
CA ILE A 113 -1.31 1.35 -11.00
C ILE A 113 -1.97 0.46 -9.94
N GLY A 114 -2.69 -0.58 -10.37
CA GLY A 114 -3.39 -1.51 -9.47
C GLY A 114 -2.41 -2.34 -8.64
N LEU A 115 -1.34 -2.82 -9.26
CA LEU A 115 -0.27 -3.54 -8.56
C LEU A 115 0.51 -2.62 -7.61
N ALA A 116 0.80 -1.39 -8.02
CA ALA A 116 1.48 -0.40 -7.16
C ALA A 116 0.63 -0.05 -5.92
N PHE A 117 -0.68 0.12 -6.08
CA PHE A 117 -1.59 0.43 -4.97
C PHE A 117 -1.79 -0.76 -4.02
N THR A 118 -1.90 -1.99 -4.55
CA THR A 118 -2.14 -3.19 -3.72
C THR A 118 -0.89 -3.69 -3.00
N SER A 119 0.31 -3.20 -3.33
CA SER A 119 1.56 -3.55 -2.66
C SER A 119 1.92 -2.50 -1.60
N PRO A 120 1.90 -2.82 -0.29
CA PRO A 120 2.17 -1.86 0.78
C PRO A 120 3.54 -1.20 0.68
N PHE A 121 4.54 -1.94 0.19
CA PHE A 121 5.89 -1.42 0.02
C PHE A 121 5.98 -0.52 -1.22
N ALA A 122 5.44 -0.94 -2.37
CA ALA A 122 5.44 -0.12 -3.58
C ALA A 122 4.65 1.19 -3.39
N TYR A 123 3.47 1.10 -2.75
CA TYR A 123 2.66 2.25 -2.35
C TYR A 123 3.49 3.28 -1.57
N LYS A 124 4.21 2.83 -0.52
CA LYS A 124 5.07 3.71 0.28
C LYS A 124 6.17 4.36 -0.58
N CYS A 125 6.83 3.60 -1.45
CA CYS A 125 7.87 4.15 -2.34
C CYS A 125 7.35 5.29 -3.23
N TYR A 126 6.18 5.12 -3.86
CA TYR A 126 5.57 6.16 -4.70
C TYR A 126 5.16 7.40 -3.88
N VAL A 127 4.49 7.19 -2.75
CA VAL A 127 3.95 8.26 -1.91
C VAL A 127 5.05 9.09 -1.22
N LEU A 128 6.13 8.44 -0.80
CA LEU A 128 7.28 9.12 -0.22
C LEU A 128 8.02 9.98 -1.26
N ARG A 129 8.09 9.51 -2.51
CA ARG A 129 8.78 10.23 -3.60
C ARG A 129 7.98 11.42 -4.10
N SER A 130 6.64 11.35 -4.06
CA SER A 130 5.79 12.32 -4.78
C SER A 130 4.43 12.51 -4.12
N TYR A 131 4.13 13.76 -3.75
CA TYR A 131 2.82 14.17 -3.22
C TYR A 131 1.65 13.99 -4.22
N PRO A 132 1.79 14.25 -5.54
CA PRO A 132 0.75 13.91 -6.52
C PRO A 132 0.30 12.44 -6.46
N HIS A 133 1.24 11.50 -6.31
CA HIS A 133 0.94 10.07 -6.22
C HIS A 133 0.13 9.74 -4.97
N TYR A 134 0.41 10.42 -3.86
CA TYR A 134 -0.41 10.32 -2.65
C TYR A 134 -1.84 10.77 -2.89
N CYS A 135 -2.04 11.94 -3.49
CA CYS A 135 -3.39 12.46 -3.75
C CYS A 135 -4.17 11.53 -4.70
N PHE A 136 -3.51 11.02 -5.73
CA PHE A 136 -4.08 10.05 -6.66
C PHE A 136 -4.52 8.76 -5.95
N PHE A 137 -3.65 8.14 -5.14
CA PHE A 137 -4.01 6.95 -4.39
C PHE A 137 -5.05 7.20 -3.30
N SER A 138 -5.05 8.38 -2.68
CA SER A 138 -6.06 8.77 -1.70
C SER A 138 -7.45 8.78 -2.35
N HIS A 139 -7.58 9.29 -3.57
CA HIS A 139 -8.83 9.24 -4.34
C HIS A 139 -9.28 7.82 -4.69
N ILE A 140 -8.34 6.90 -4.93
CA ILE A 140 -8.67 5.48 -5.21
C ILE A 140 -9.16 4.80 -3.92
N SER A 141 -8.54 5.11 -2.78
CA SER A 141 -8.90 4.54 -1.48
C SER A 141 -10.26 5.00 -0.98
N ASP A 142 -10.69 6.21 -1.37
CA ASP A 142 -11.94 6.82 -0.93
C ASP A 142 -13.14 5.97 -1.39
N SER A 143 -13.79 5.29 -0.44
CA SER A 143 -14.95 4.43 -0.71
C SER A 143 -16.20 5.00 -0.10
N LYS A 144 -17.31 4.89 -0.82
CA LYS A 144 -18.64 5.17 -0.28
C LYS A 144 -19.22 4.00 0.53
N LYS A 145 -18.65 2.79 0.41
CA LYS A 145 -19.20 1.57 1.01
C LYS A 145 -18.29 1.08 2.13
N ALA A 146 -18.82 1.05 3.35
CA ALA A 146 -18.11 0.54 4.53
C ALA A 146 -17.62 -0.91 4.35
N THR A 147 -18.33 -1.74 3.57
CA THR A 147 -17.87 -3.10 3.24
C THR A 147 -16.57 -3.15 2.46
N ASP A 148 -16.40 -2.21 1.53
CA ASP A 148 -15.21 -2.17 0.69
C ASP A 148 -14.03 -1.60 1.48
N GLU A 149 -14.30 -0.62 2.35
CA GLU A 149 -13.31 -0.07 3.28
C GLU A 149 -12.81 -1.14 4.25
N LEU A 150 -13.72 -1.92 4.83
CA LEU A 150 -13.39 -3.07 5.67
C LEU A 150 -12.58 -4.13 4.89
N ALA A 151 -12.97 -4.42 3.64
CA ALA A 151 -12.26 -5.38 2.81
C ALA A 151 -10.83 -4.93 2.50
N PHE A 152 -10.63 -3.65 2.17
CA PHE A 152 -9.29 -3.11 1.97
C PHE A 152 -8.48 -3.12 3.24
N PHE A 153 -9.07 -2.74 4.38
CA PHE A 153 -8.40 -2.81 5.68
C PHE A 153 -7.90 -4.24 5.97
N VAL A 154 -8.77 -5.24 5.83
CA VAL A 154 -8.40 -6.65 6.03
C VAL A 154 -7.34 -7.10 5.03
N PHE A 155 -7.50 -6.80 3.74
CA PHE A 155 -6.56 -7.17 2.69
C PHE A 155 -5.15 -6.62 2.93
N PHE A 156 -5.03 -5.32 3.25
CA PHE A 156 -3.74 -4.67 3.48
C PHE A 156 -3.10 -5.12 4.80
N THR A 157 -3.89 -5.33 5.84
CA THR A 157 -3.39 -5.81 7.15
C THR A 157 -2.89 -7.25 7.06
N LEU A 158 -3.68 -8.14 6.42
CA LEU A 158 -3.32 -9.53 6.20
C LEU A 158 -2.22 -9.72 5.16
N LYS A 159 -1.68 -8.68 4.52
CA LYS A 159 -0.53 -8.83 3.63
C LYS A 159 0.79 -8.93 4.39
N GLY A 160 0.88 -8.30 5.56
CA GLY A 160 2.10 -8.23 6.39
C GLY A 160 2.21 -9.29 7.49
N TRP A 161 1.23 -10.19 7.64
CA TRP A 161 1.12 -11.10 8.79
C TRP A 161 2.30 -12.06 8.96
N LYS A 162 2.88 -12.57 7.87
CA LYS A 162 4.00 -13.54 7.94
C LYS A 162 5.21 -12.94 8.63
N ARG A 163 5.56 -11.70 8.26
CA ARG A 163 6.66 -10.95 8.88
C ARG A 163 6.38 -10.72 10.36
N MET A 164 5.14 -10.32 10.70
CA MET A 164 4.74 -10.11 12.09
C MET A 164 4.84 -11.40 12.92
N MET A 165 4.34 -12.53 12.41
CA MET A 165 4.29 -13.80 13.13
C MET A 165 5.66 -14.47 13.25
N PHE A 166 6.42 -14.58 12.16
CA PHE A 166 7.65 -15.38 12.16
C PHE A 166 8.90 -14.59 12.57
N ALA A 167 8.94 -13.29 12.28
CA ALA A 167 10.12 -12.48 12.58
C ALA A 167 9.93 -11.66 13.85
N GLU A 168 8.76 -11.05 14.04
CA GLU A 168 8.54 -10.09 15.11
C GLU A 168 8.02 -10.75 16.40
N ALA A 169 7.03 -11.65 16.33
CA ALA A 169 6.43 -12.26 17.50
C ALA A 169 7.41 -13.00 18.44
N PRO A 170 8.23 -13.97 17.99
CA PRO A 170 9.15 -14.69 18.89
C PRO A 170 10.13 -13.74 19.60
N ARG A 171 10.61 -12.72 18.89
CA ARG A 171 11.48 -11.67 19.42
C ARG A 171 10.77 -10.84 20.50
N GLN A 172 9.55 -10.42 20.22
CA GLN A 172 8.79 -9.56 21.13
C GLN A 172 8.25 -10.31 22.35
N MET A 173 8.04 -11.63 22.24
CA MET A 173 7.75 -12.47 23.40
C MET A 173 8.94 -12.49 24.38
N VAL A 174 10.17 -12.63 23.89
CA VAL A 174 11.37 -12.56 24.73
C VAL A 174 11.54 -11.17 25.35
N ALA A 175 11.35 -10.11 24.56
CA ALA A 175 11.40 -8.73 25.05
C ALA A 175 10.33 -8.47 26.13
N GLY A 176 9.09 -8.96 25.92
CA GLY A 176 7.99 -8.84 26.87
C GLY A 176 8.24 -9.58 28.19
N LEU A 177 8.77 -10.80 28.13
CA LEU A 177 9.17 -11.55 29.34
C LEU A 177 10.27 -10.81 30.13
N THR A 178 11.21 -10.22 29.41
CA THR A 178 12.31 -9.45 30.01
C THR A 178 11.78 -8.16 30.64
N LEU A 179 10.86 -7.45 29.98
CA LEU A 179 10.18 -6.27 30.54
C LEU A 179 9.37 -6.63 31.80
N HIS A 180 8.68 -7.77 31.81
CA HIS A 180 7.93 -8.23 32.97
C HIS A 180 8.85 -8.48 34.19
N ALA A 181 10.01 -9.12 33.96
CA ALA A 181 11.01 -9.29 35.01
C ALA A 181 11.50 -7.94 35.56
N PHE A 182 11.81 -6.97 34.70
CA PHE A 182 12.20 -5.62 35.11
C PHE A 182 11.15 -4.90 35.97
N LEU A 183 9.86 -5.10 35.68
CA LEU A 183 8.77 -4.50 36.45
C LEU A 183 8.58 -5.18 37.82
N THR A 184 8.85 -6.49 37.91
CA THR A 184 8.66 -7.29 39.13
C THR A 184 9.76 -7.01 40.15
N GLU A 185 11.00 -6.83 39.70
CA GLU A 185 12.16 -6.61 40.56
C GLU A 185 12.25 -5.18 41.16
N GLN A 186 11.25 -4.31 40.91
CA GLN A 186 11.21 -2.89 41.35
C GLN A 186 12.52 -2.10 41.10
N THR A 187 13.37 -2.51 40.15
CA THR A 187 14.69 -1.91 39.95
C THR A 187 14.64 -0.46 39.48
N PHE A 188 13.48 0.00 39.01
CA PHE A 188 13.23 1.37 38.58
C PHE A 188 12.12 1.97 39.43
N ASN A 189 12.46 2.85 40.37
CA ASN A 189 11.50 3.77 40.97
C ASN A 189 10.98 4.71 39.87
N LEU A 190 9.83 4.38 39.27
CA LEU A 190 9.20 5.14 38.16
C LEU A 190 8.86 6.61 38.53
N GLN A 191 8.96 6.96 39.81
CA GLN A 191 8.70 8.32 40.31
C GLN A 191 9.80 9.33 39.95
N HIS A 192 11.04 8.91 39.68
CA HIS A 192 12.16 9.82 39.34
C HIS A 192 12.98 9.36 38.11
N PRO A 193 12.44 9.54 36.88
CA PRO A 193 13.09 9.05 35.66
C PRO A 193 14.42 9.75 35.32
N LEU A 194 14.59 11.01 35.74
CA LEU A 194 15.79 11.80 35.42
C LEU A 194 17.04 11.32 36.20
N ASP A 195 16.88 10.86 37.44
CA ASP A 195 17.99 10.38 38.27
C ASP A 195 18.52 9.01 37.81
N ILE A 196 17.66 8.21 37.19
CA ILE A 196 18.00 6.89 36.64
C ILE A 196 18.84 7.03 35.36
N ILE A 197 18.49 7.98 34.49
CA ILE A 197 19.24 8.28 33.25
C ILE A 197 20.69 8.65 33.59
N ARG A 198 20.89 9.41 34.68
CA ARG A 198 22.21 9.88 35.10
C ARG A 198 23.08 8.78 35.71
N ASN A 199 22.48 7.87 36.49
CA ASN A 199 23.24 6.93 37.31
C ASN A 199 23.42 5.54 36.66
N LYS A 200 22.50 5.10 35.78
CA LYS A 200 22.59 3.80 35.09
C LYS A 200 22.10 3.86 33.63
N PRO A 201 22.78 4.62 32.75
CA PRO A 201 22.32 4.87 31.38
C PRO A 201 22.09 3.62 30.50
N PRO A 202 22.91 2.55 30.52
CA PRO A 202 22.75 1.46 29.54
C PRO A 202 21.52 0.58 29.80
N GLN A 203 21.15 0.35 31.07
CA GLN A 203 20.02 -0.51 31.44
C GLN A 203 18.68 0.19 31.18
N TYR A 204 18.58 1.46 31.57
CA TYR A 204 17.38 2.26 31.31
C TYR A 204 17.13 2.47 29.82
N THR A 205 18.18 2.71 29.04
CA THR A 205 18.09 2.84 27.58
C THR A 205 17.57 1.55 26.94
N SER A 206 18.09 0.39 27.36
CA SER A 206 17.64 -0.91 26.86
C SER A 206 16.17 -1.17 27.22
N PHE A 207 15.77 -0.84 28.46
CA PHE A 207 14.37 -0.96 28.89
C PHE A 207 13.43 -0.11 28.04
N LEU A 208 13.76 1.16 27.80
CA LEU A 208 12.93 2.05 26.96
C LEU A 208 12.80 1.55 25.52
N ILE A 209 13.90 1.06 24.93
CA ILE A 209 13.89 0.52 23.56
C ILE A 209 13.04 -0.76 23.48
N MET A 210 13.18 -1.66 24.45
CA MET A 210 12.35 -2.88 24.53
C MET A 210 10.86 -2.53 24.72
N LEU A 211 10.54 -1.58 25.61
CA LEU A 211 9.18 -1.13 25.85
C LEU A 211 8.56 -0.51 24.60
N PHE A 212 9.28 0.40 23.95
CA PHE A 212 8.83 1.03 22.70
C PHE A 212 8.53 0.00 21.61
N THR A 213 9.47 -0.91 21.36
CA THR A 213 9.30 -1.95 20.33
C THR A 213 8.19 -2.94 20.67
N PHE A 214 8.03 -3.31 21.93
CA PHE A 214 6.95 -4.19 22.39
C PHE A 214 5.57 -3.55 22.24
N VAL A 215 5.41 -2.28 22.62
CA VAL A 215 4.14 -1.54 22.45
C VAL A 215 3.77 -1.41 20.97
N VAL A 216 4.74 -1.09 20.13
CA VAL A 216 4.54 -0.99 18.68
C VAL A 216 4.12 -2.34 18.07
N PHE A 217 4.73 -3.43 18.54
CA PHE A 217 4.33 -4.78 18.15
C PHE A 217 2.91 -5.11 18.63
N LEU A 218 2.59 -4.84 19.89
CA LEU A 218 1.28 -5.13 20.47
C LEU A 218 0.16 -4.42 19.69
N PHE A 219 0.32 -3.14 19.38
CA PHE A 219 -0.63 -2.40 18.56
C PHE A 219 -0.81 -3.04 17.16
N SER A 220 0.28 -3.44 16.51
CA SER A 220 0.24 -4.09 15.20
C SER A 220 -0.40 -5.49 15.26
N ALA A 221 -0.15 -6.24 16.32
CA ALA A 221 -0.72 -7.54 16.58
C ALA A 221 -2.23 -7.46 16.83
N LEU A 222 -2.69 -6.48 17.62
CA LEU A 222 -4.12 -6.23 17.86
C LEU A 222 -4.87 -5.87 16.58
N LEU A 223 -4.30 -4.99 15.73
CA LEU A 223 -4.90 -4.67 14.44
C LEU A 223 -4.98 -5.89 13.50
N THR A 224 -3.95 -6.73 13.51
CA THR A 224 -3.93 -7.95 12.69
C THR A 224 -4.93 -8.98 13.21
N LEU A 225 -5.05 -9.13 14.53
CA LEU A 225 -6.05 -9.99 15.15
C LEU A 225 -7.46 -9.51 14.82
N PHE A 226 -7.72 -8.20 14.94
CA PHE A 226 -8.99 -7.61 14.53
C PHE A 226 -9.29 -7.87 13.05
N ALA A 227 -8.30 -7.75 12.16
CA ALA A 227 -8.46 -8.06 10.74
C ALA A 227 -8.83 -9.55 10.50
N VAL A 228 -8.25 -10.48 11.25
CA VAL A 228 -8.59 -11.92 11.17
C VAL A 228 -10.02 -12.17 11.65
N VAL A 229 -10.44 -11.56 12.77
CA VAL A 229 -11.81 -11.70 13.28
C VAL A 229 -12.83 -11.15 12.29
N VAL A 230 -12.52 -10.01 11.67
CA VAL A 230 -13.37 -9.36 10.66
C VAL A 230 -13.36 -10.09 9.31
N TYR A 231 -12.27 -10.80 8.98
CA TYR A 231 -12.16 -11.56 7.74
C TYR A 231 -13.24 -12.64 7.61
N VAL A 232 -13.59 -13.32 8.71
CA VAL A 232 -14.60 -14.41 8.72
C VAL A 232 -16.00 -13.93 8.28
N PRO A 233 -16.63 -12.92 8.93
CA PRO A 233 -17.93 -12.41 8.47
C PRO A 233 -17.85 -11.72 7.11
N LEU A 234 -16.69 -11.16 6.75
CA LEU A 234 -16.48 -10.55 5.43
C LEU A 234 -16.54 -11.60 4.31
N LEU A 235 -15.93 -12.78 4.51
CA LEU A 235 -15.98 -13.89 3.56
C LEU A 235 -17.41 -14.34 3.24
N CYS A 236 -18.32 -14.28 4.20
CA CYS A 236 -19.73 -14.61 3.98
C CYS A 236 -20.47 -13.58 3.13
N ARG A 237 -19.95 -12.35 3.02
CA ARG A 237 -20.59 -11.24 2.29
C ARG A 237 -20.00 -11.02 0.90
N ILE A 238 -18.72 -11.33 0.70
CA ILE A 238 -18.03 -11.16 -0.58
C ILE A 238 -18.19 -12.40 -1.46
N GLN A 239 -18.18 -12.19 -2.77
CA GLN A 239 -18.11 -13.28 -3.76
C GLN A 239 -16.63 -13.51 -4.12
N GLY A 240 -16.20 -14.76 -4.21
CA GLY A 240 -14.82 -15.12 -4.59
C GLY A 240 -13.76 -14.89 -3.50
N ASN A 241 -12.49 -14.88 -3.91
CA ASN A 241 -11.35 -14.68 -2.99
C ASN A 241 -11.19 -13.19 -2.63
N LEU A 242 -10.78 -12.87 -1.40
CA LEU A 242 -10.55 -11.50 -0.93
C LEU A 242 -9.57 -10.73 -1.82
N LYS A 243 -8.48 -11.38 -2.25
CA LYS A 243 -7.50 -10.75 -3.15
C LYS A 243 -8.15 -10.34 -4.47
N GLU A 244 -8.91 -11.25 -5.08
CA GLU A 244 -9.59 -11.00 -6.36
C GLU A 244 -10.65 -9.92 -6.21
N TYR A 245 -11.44 -9.95 -5.12
CA TYR A 245 -12.39 -8.90 -4.77
C TYR A 245 -11.73 -7.53 -4.70
N CYS A 246 -10.64 -7.41 -3.94
CA CYS A 246 -9.96 -6.14 -3.74
C CYS A 246 -9.32 -5.62 -5.03
N CYS A 247 -8.59 -6.47 -5.77
CA CYS A 247 -8.00 -6.09 -7.06
C CYS A 247 -9.09 -5.60 -8.03
N HIS A 248 -10.15 -6.38 -8.22
CA HIS A 248 -11.24 -6.01 -9.11
C HIS A 248 -11.91 -4.68 -8.69
N LYS A 249 -12.15 -4.46 -7.40
CA LYS A 249 -12.71 -3.20 -6.90
C LYS A 249 -11.78 -2.01 -7.08
N ILE A 250 -10.47 -2.20 -6.90
CA ILE A 250 -9.46 -1.17 -7.09
C ILE A 250 -9.37 -0.79 -8.57
N ASP A 251 -9.24 -1.78 -9.44
CA ASP A 251 -9.08 -1.54 -10.88
C ASP A 251 -10.32 -0.88 -11.48
N LYS A 252 -11.53 -1.34 -11.07
CA LYS A 252 -12.79 -0.68 -11.45
C LYS A 252 -12.82 0.79 -11.03
N ARG A 253 -12.39 1.12 -9.81
CA ARG A 253 -12.35 2.51 -9.33
C ARG A 253 -11.32 3.34 -10.07
N ILE A 254 -10.14 2.78 -10.34
CA ILE A 254 -9.12 3.45 -11.16
C ILE A 254 -9.74 3.80 -12.53
N GLY A 255 -10.37 2.82 -13.19
CA GLY A 255 -11.04 3.03 -14.47
C GLY A 255 -12.14 4.11 -14.40
N GLU A 256 -13.01 4.06 -13.39
CA GLU A 256 -14.07 5.07 -13.19
C GLU A 256 -13.51 6.48 -12.98
N ILE A 257 -12.47 6.62 -12.16
CA ILE A 257 -11.81 7.90 -11.87
C ILE A 257 -11.15 8.46 -13.13
N LEU A 258 -10.39 7.63 -13.86
CA LEU A 258 -9.71 8.02 -15.09
C LEU A 258 -10.71 8.41 -16.18
N ARG A 259 -11.76 7.61 -16.40
CA ARG A 259 -12.83 7.91 -17.37
C ARG A 259 -13.56 9.21 -17.03
N LYS A 260 -13.93 9.41 -15.76
CA LYS A 260 -14.61 10.63 -15.31
C LYS A 260 -13.75 11.87 -15.53
N ARG A 261 -12.44 11.78 -15.29
CA ARG A 261 -11.52 12.90 -15.48
C ARG A 261 -11.24 13.15 -16.95
N SER A 262 -11.07 12.10 -17.75
CA SER A 262 -10.96 12.19 -19.21
C SER A 262 -12.16 12.91 -19.83
N ARG A 263 -13.39 12.50 -19.50
CA ARG A 263 -14.63 13.17 -19.95
C ARG A 263 -14.69 14.65 -19.56
N ARG A 264 -14.26 14.98 -18.34
CA ARG A 264 -14.19 16.39 -17.87
C ARG A 264 -13.17 17.20 -18.66
N ARG A 265 -12.04 16.63 -19.05
CA ARG A 265 -11.02 17.30 -19.89
C ARG A 265 -11.56 17.55 -21.28
N PHE A 266 -12.15 16.54 -21.91
CA PHE A 266 -12.78 16.66 -23.23
C PHE A 266 -13.88 17.73 -23.24
N ALA A 267 -14.82 17.67 -22.28
CA ALA A 267 -15.90 18.66 -22.19
C ALA A 267 -15.40 20.10 -21.98
N ARG A 268 -14.27 20.28 -21.26
CA ARG A 268 -13.65 21.62 -21.09
C ARG A 268 -12.97 22.10 -22.37
N ALA A 269 -12.31 21.21 -23.10
CA ALA A 269 -11.67 21.55 -24.38
C ALA A 269 -12.71 21.97 -25.43
N VAL A 270 -13.79 21.19 -25.57
CA VAL A 270 -14.91 21.51 -26.48
C VAL A 270 -15.57 22.84 -26.11
N LYS A 271 -15.83 23.09 -24.82
CA LYS A 271 -16.39 24.38 -24.38
C LYS A 271 -15.49 25.57 -24.70
N LYS A 272 -14.17 25.42 -24.54
CA LYS A 272 -13.21 26.48 -24.89
C LYS A 272 -13.23 26.76 -26.39
N GLN A 273 -13.16 25.71 -27.22
CA GLN A 273 -13.23 25.83 -28.67
C GLN A 273 -14.54 26.48 -29.14
N MET A 274 -15.67 26.12 -28.53
CA MET A 274 -16.96 26.73 -28.83
C MET A 274 -16.99 28.22 -28.46
N ILE A 275 -16.45 28.60 -27.29
CA ILE A 275 -16.37 30.00 -26.87
C ILE A 275 -15.45 30.81 -27.78
N GLU A 276 -14.31 30.24 -28.19
CA GLU A 276 -13.37 30.86 -29.14
C GLU A 276 -14.00 31.04 -30.52
N ALA A 277 -14.67 30.01 -31.05
CA ALA A 277 -15.40 30.10 -32.32
C ALA A 277 -16.54 31.13 -32.29
N LEU A 278 -17.29 31.22 -31.18
CA LEU A 278 -18.31 32.26 -31.00
C LEU A 278 -17.71 33.66 -30.91
N ARG A 279 -16.52 33.80 -30.31
CA ARG A 279 -15.79 35.07 -30.23
C ARG A 279 -15.29 35.53 -31.61
N GLU A 280 -14.83 34.60 -32.45
CA GLU A 280 -14.42 34.89 -33.83
C GLU A 280 -15.62 35.19 -34.76
N ALA A 281 -16.80 34.65 -34.46
CA ALA A 281 -18.02 34.88 -35.24
C ALA A 281 -18.81 36.15 -34.84
N ALA A 282 -18.42 36.87 -33.78
CA ALA A 282 -19.11 38.08 -33.34
C ALA A 282 -18.78 39.26 -34.28
N PRO A 283 -19.79 40.00 -34.81
CA PRO A 283 -19.54 41.09 -35.75
C PRO A 283 -18.98 42.30 -34.98
N GLY A 284 -17.69 42.60 -35.19
CA GLY A 284 -17.02 43.76 -34.58
C GLY A 284 -15.50 43.65 -34.37
N SER A 285 -14.82 42.59 -34.81
CA SER A 285 -13.35 42.59 -34.86
C SER A 285 -12.86 43.04 -36.23
N ASP A 286 -12.67 44.35 -36.38
CA ASP A 286 -11.81 44.90 -37.43
C ASP A 286 -10.37 44.46 -37.14
N THR A 287 -9.91 43.41 -37.82
CA THR A 287 -8.47 43.20 -38.02
C THR A 287 -8.27 42.63 -39.42
N HIS A 288 -7.98 43.55 -40.33
CA HIS A 288 -7.42 43.25 -41.64
C HIS A 288 -6.03 42.63 -41.42
N ASP A 289 -5.85 41.33 -41.69
CA ASP A 289 -4.57 40.72 -42.05
C ASP A 289 -4.81 39.38 -42.78
N PRO A 290 -4.42 39.24 -44.06
CA PRO A 290 -4.65 38.03 -44.83
C PRO A 290 -3.46 37.07 -44.71
N ALA A 291 -3.25 36.48 -43.53
CA ALA A 291 -2.29 35.37 -43.36
C ALA A 291 -2.58 34.60 -42.06
N GLY A 292 -3.69 33.85 -42.04
CA GLY A 292 -3.97 32.93 -40.93
C GLY A 292 -2.95 31.79 -40.86
N PRO A 293 -2.50 31.36 -39.67
CA PRO A 293 -1.62 30.19 -39.55
C PRO A 293 -2.34 28.93 -40.09
N PRO A 294 -1.60 27.98 -40.68
CA PRO A 294 -2.20 26.80 -41.32
C PRO A 294 -2.99 25.98 -40.31
N LYS A 295 -4.27 25.74 -40.63
CA LYS A 295 -5.14 24.83 -39.89
C LYS A 295 -4.51 23.43 -39.85
N PRO A 296 -4.19 22.86 -38.68
CA PRO A 296 -3.84 21.46 -38.62
C PRO A 296 -5.08 20.63 -38.94
N THR A 297 -5.00 19.83 -40.00
CA THR A 297 -6.00 18.82 -40.35
C THR A 297 -6.03 17.74 -39.27
N LEU A 298 -6.97 17.87 -38.33
CA LEU A 298 -7.39 16.76 -37.49
C LEU A 298 -8.04 15.68 -38.40
N PRO A 299 -7.77 14.39 -38.17
CA PRO A 299 -8.60 13.33 -38.72
C PRO A 299 -10.04 13.56 -38.27
N ASN A 300 -10.98 13.49 -39.22
CA ASN A 300 -12.40 13.69 -38.99
C ASN A 300 -12.94 12.43 -38.28
N VAL A 301 -12.70 12.32 -36.96
CA VAL A 301 -13.35 11.30 -36.15
C VAL A 301 -14.76 11.82 -35.87
N SER A 302 -15.72 11.29 -36.62
CA SER A 302 -17.14 11.54 -36.40
C SER A 302 -17.49 11.23 -34.94
N ILE A 303 -18.27 12.13 -34.34
CA ILE A 303 -18.69 12.13 -32.94
C ILE A 303 -19.51 10.87 -32.56
N GLU A 304 -19.84 10.04 -33.54
CA GLU A 304 -20.53 8.75 -33.35
C GLU A 304 -19.59 7.61 -32.94
N GLU A 305 -18.30 7.59 -33.32
CA GLU A 305 -17.44 6.45 -32.95
C GLU A 305 -17.00 6.46 -31.47
N VAL A 306 -16.89 7.63 -30.83
CA VAL A 306 -16.57 7.70 -29.39
C VAL A 306 -17.80 7.45 -28.51
N CYS A 307 -19.01 7.64 -29.07
CA CYS A 307 -20.27 7.42 -28.35
C CYS A 307 -20.86 6.01 -28.51
N VAL A 308 -20.35 5.18 -29.42
CA VAL A 308 -20.93 3.86 -29.72
C VAL A 308 -20.29 2.69 -28.95
N TYR A 309 -19.13 2.85 -28.31
CA TYR A 309 -18.50 1.72 -27.59
C TYR A 309 -19.01 1.46 -26.16
N ASP A 310 -19.93 2.24 -25.62
CA ASP A 310 -20.38 2.11 -24.22
C ASP A 310 -21.93 2.16 -24.09
N GLU A 311 -22.63 1.10 -24.49
CA GLU A 311 -23.96 0.71 -23.96
C GLU A 311 -24.04 -0.84 -23.87
N PRO A 312 -24.84 -1.42 -22.96
CA PRO A 312 -24.61 -2.73 -22.36
C PRO A 312 -25.03 -3.88 -23.27
N ILE A 313 -24.17 -4.90 -23.38
CA ILE A 313 -24.51 -6.16 -24.07
C ILE A 313 -25.56 -6.91 -23.24
N PHE A 314 -26.83 -6.68 -23.58
CA PHE A 314 -27.89 -7.68 -23.57
C PHE A 314 -28.41 -7.83 -25.01
N ALA A 315 -28.71 -9.08 -25.38
CA ALA A 315 -29.33 -9.55 -26.63
C ALA A 315 -28.39 -9.88 -27.82
N ASP A 316 -28.04 -11.17 -27.86
CA ASP A 316 -28.34 -12.13 -28.93
C ASP A 316 -27.38 -12.38 -30.12
N ALA A 317 -27.22 -13.68 -30.36
CA ALA A 317 -26.81 -14.46 -31.52
C ALA A 317 -25.82 -13.90 -32.58
N GLY A 318 -24.63 -14.52 -32.59
CA GLY A 318 -24.19 -15.32 -33.75
C GLY A 318 -23.41 -14.63 -34.88
N ARG A 319 -22.08 -14.70 -34.82
CA ARG A 319 -21.24 -15.14 -35.95
C ARG A 319 -19.78 -15.34 -35.52
N ALA A 320 -19.28 -16.56 -35.72
CA ALA A 320 -17.87 -16.90 -35.56
C ALA A 320 -17.11 -16.62 -36.86
N VAL A 321 -16.04 -15.81 -36.80
CA VAL A 321 -14.80 -15.82 -37.61
C VAL A 321 -13.83 -14.97 -36.77
N GLY A 322 -12.72 -15.43 -36.19
CA GLY A 322 -11.64 -16.21 -36.78
C GLY A 322 -10.42 -15.29 -36.92
N MET A 323 -9.70 -15.00 -35.82
CA MET A 323 -8.35 -14.46 -35.91
C MET A 323 -7.53 -14.90 -34.69
N GLN A 324 -6.77 -15.96 -34.91
CA GLN A 324 -5.95 -16.67 -33.96
C GLN A 324 -4.51 -16.56 -34.44
N ALA A 325 -3.75 -15.63 -33.86
CA ALA A 325 -2.28 -15.61 -33.88
C ALA A 325 -1.75 -14.43 -33.05
N GLU A 326 -1.60 -14.63 -31.73
CA GLU A 326 -0.49 -14.14 -30.88
C GLU A 326 -0.86 -14.34 -29.40
N CYS A 327 -1.02 -15.61 -29.00
CA CYS A 327 -1.34 -16.00 -27.62
C CYS A 327 -0.17 -16.66 -26.86
N ASP A 328 1.04 -16.70 -27.40
CA ASP A 328 2.11 -17.54 -26.82
C ASP A 328 3.19 -16.81 -25.98
N SER A 329 3.02 -15.53 -25.65
CA SER A 329 3.99 -14.83 -24.76
C SER A 329 3.44 -14.39 -23.40
N PHE A 330 2.13 -14.50 -23.15
CA PHE A 330 1.51 -14.08 -21.87
C PHE A 330 1.41 -15.18 -20.81
N GLY A 331 1.73 -16.43 -21.15
CA GLY A 331 1.67 -17.58 -20.23
C GLY A 331 2.79 -17.65 -19.18
N LYS A 332 3.81 -16.78 -19.23
CA LYS A 332 5.01 -16.91 -18.38
C LYS A 332 5.04 -16.03 -17.12
N TYR A 333 4.13 -15.05 -16.96
CA TYR A 333 4.14 -14.16 -15.78
C TYR A 333 3.01 -14.39 -14.77
N CYS A 334 2.04 -15.27 -15.08
CA CYS A 334 1.04 -15.75 -14.11
C CYS A 334 1.33 -17.16 -13.56
N GLY A 335 2.49 -17.73 -13.86
CA GLY A 335 2.81 -19.13 -13.62
C GLY A 335 3.88 -19.40 -12.54
N ARG A 336 3.99 -18.61 -11.46
CA ARG A 336 4.76 -19.04 -10.28
C ARG A 336 4.49 -18.23 -9.00
N PHE A 337 3.24 -18.22 -8.55
CA PHE A 337 2.97 -18.08 -7.11
C PHE A 337 2.40 -19.41 -6.64
N PRO A 338 3.04 -20.13 -5.70
CA PRO A 338 2.41 -21.29 -5.10
C PRO A 338 1.09 -20.80 -4.48
N ALA A 339 0.02 -21.50 -4.83
CA ALA A 339 -1.28 -21.35 -4.23
C ALA A 339 -1.15 -21.58 -2.71
N GLN A 340 -0.87 -20.53 -1.96
CA GLN A 340 -1.24 -20.51 -0.56
C GLN A 340 -2.75 -20.29 -0.55
N ARG A 341 -3.47 -21.41 -0.41
CA ARG A 341 -4.84 -21.41 0.08
C ARG A 341 -4.86 -20.53 1.33
N PHE A 342 -5.67 -19.48 1.26
CA PHE A 342 -6.14 -18.76 2.42
C PHE A 342 -7.03 -19.68 3.25
#